data_AF-A0A535T394-F1
#
_entry.id   AF-A0A535T394-F1
#
_cell.length_a   1.000
_cell.length_b   1.000
_cell.length_c   1.000
_cell.angle_alpha   90.00
_cell.angle_beta   90.00
_cell.angle_gamma   90.00
#
_symmetry.space_group_name_H-M   'P 1'
#
loop_
_entity.id
_entity.type
_entity.pdbx_description
1 polymer ?
#
loop_
_entity_poly.entity_id
_entity_poly.type
_entity_poly.pdbx_seq_one_letter_code
_entity_poly.pdbx_strand_id
1 'polypeptide(L)'
;MDRLIVDGYNVTHAWLELKELMSFSLEAARDRLIERLATYAQVRSADVTVVFDAHRTSAASNSRQDIGGVHVVFTRKGHSADHAIERLAYSLAGDGNPIIVATSDRFQRDLVRGMGGAVISALELERQVIEAEKELGRSVDRYAR
;
A
#
# COMPACT_ATOMS: atom_id res chain seq x y z
N MET A 1 -12.04 10.76 4.79
CA MET A 1 -11.40 9.45 5.02
C MET A 1 -10.09 9.49 4.26
N ASP A 2 -8.96 9.19 4.91
CA ASP A 2 -7.66 9.33 4.25
C ASP A 2 -7.49 8.21 3.23
N ARG A 3 -7.04 8.56 2.03
CA ARG A 3 -6.81 7.62 0.92
C ARG A 3 -5.32 7.35 0.81
N LEU A 4 -4.90 6.13 1.10
CA LEU A 4 -3.51 5.71 1.01
C LEU A 4 -3.30 4.88 -0.25
N ILE A 5 -2.42 5.36 -1.14
CA ILE A 5 -1.97 4.60 -2.30
C ILE A 5 -0.57 4.09 -2.02
N VAL A 6 -0.34 2.78 -2.17
CA VAL A 6 0.92 2.12 -1.84
C VAL A 6 1.55 1.53 -3.10
N ASP A 7 2.81 1.87 -3.37
CA ASP A 7 3.63 1.10 -4.30
C ASP A 7 4.07 -0.20 -3.61
N GLY A 8 3.44 -1.30 -4.01
CA GLY A 8 3.60 -2.59 -3.37
C GLY A 8 5.05 -3.08 -3.40
N TYR A 9 5.73 -3.00 -4.54
CA TYR A 9 7.12 -3.49 -4.63
C TYR A 9 8.11 -2.55 -3.97
N ASN A 10 7.89 -1.23 -4.03
CA ASN A 10 8.72 -0.31 -3.26
C ASN A 10 8.67 -0.64 -1.76
N VAL A 11 7.47 -0.90 -1.25
CA VAL A 11 7.26 -1.24 0.15
C VAL A 11 7.81 -2.62 0.51
N THR A 12 7.56 -3.66 -0.29
CA THR A 12 8.13 -5.00 -0.01
C THR A 12 9.66 -5.01 -0.04
N HIS A 13 10.29 -4.15 -0.84
CA HIS A 13 11.75 -4.00 -0.84
C HIS A 13 12.30 -3.21 0.35
N ALA A 14 11.51 -2.31 0.92
CA ALA A 14 11.92 -1.43 2.02
C ALA A 14 11.78 -2.11 3.39
N TRP A 15 10.73 -2.91 3.60
CA TRP A 15 10.47 -3.57 4.88
C TRP A 15 11.32 -4.84 4.99
N LEU A 16 12.15 -4.93 6.04
CA LEU A 16 13.14 -6.01 6.16
C LEU A 16 12.48 -7.40 6.12
N GLU A 17 11.39 -7.59 6.87
CA GLU A 17 10.60 -8.83 6.91
C GLU A 17 10.11 -9.24 5.52
N LEU A 18 9.54 -8.29 4.76
CA LEU A 18 8.98 -8.56 3.43
C LEU A 18 10.08 -8.80 2.40
N LYS A 19 11.20 -8.11 2.53
CA LYS A 19 12.36 -8.28 1.65
C LYS A 19 12.97 -9.67 1.82
N GLU A 20 13.09 -10.14 3.06
CA GLU A 20 13.54 -11.50 3.36
C GLU A 20 12.54 -12.52 2.80
N LEU A 21 11.23 -12.35 3.05
CA LEU A 21 10.20 -13.25 2.55
C LEU A 21 10.17 -13.33 1.01
N MET A 22 10.37 -12.19 0.34
CA MET A 22 10.42 -12.08 -1.12
C MET A 22 11.58 -12.86 -1.74
N SER A 23 12.67 -13.07 -0.99
CA SER A 23 13.79 -13.92 -1.45
C SER A 23 13.42 -15.39 -1.57
N PHE A 24 12.37 -15.83 -0.86
CA PHE A 24 11.83 -17.18 -0.91
C PHE A 24 10.58 -17.27 -1.79
N SER A 25 9.64 -16.33 -1.64
CA SER A 25 8.40 -16.28 -2.41
C SER A 25 7.87 -14.85 -2.53
N LEU A 26 7.80 -14.36 -3.77
CA LEU A 26 7.21 -13.07 -4.10
C LEU A 26 5.72 -13.01 -3.74
N GLU A 27 5.01 -14.12 -3.92
CA GLU A 27 3.59 -14.24 -3.60
C GLU A 27 3.38 -14.14 -2.09
N ALA A 28 4.18 -14.86 -1.28
CA ALA A 28 4.09 -14.78 0.17
C ALA A 28 4.38 -13.37 0.69
N ALA A 29 5.36 -12.67 0.10
CA ALA A 29 5.66 -11.28 0.47
C ALA A 29 4.49 -10.33 0.15
N ARG A 30 3.80 -10.54 -0.98
CA ARG A 30 2.61 -9.77 -1.34
C ARG A 30 1.46 -10.01 -0.36
N ASP A 31 1.15 -11.28 -0.10
CA ASP A 31 0.04 -11.65 0.78
C ASP A 31 0.28 -11.12 2.19
N ARG A 32 1.53 -11.21 2.66
CA ARG A 32 1.95 -10.63 3.94
C ARG A 32 1.79 -9.11 3.95
N LEU A 33 2.19 -8.40 2.90
CA LEU A 33 1.98 -6.96 2.81
C LEU A 33 0.50 -6.59 2.88
N ILE A 34 -0.35 -7.30 2.13
CA ILE A 34 -1.80 -7.05 2.08
C ILE A 34 -2.43 -7.27 3.46
N GLU A 35 -2.07 -8.36 4.15
CA GLU A 35 -2.55 -8.67 5.51
C GLU A 35 -2.23 -7.53 6.50
N ARG A 36 -0.98 -7.06 6.49
CA ARG A 36 -0.53 -5.98 7.38
C ARG A 36 -1.23 -4.65 7.06
N LEU A 37 -1.41 -4.35 5.77
CA LEU A 37 -2.14 -3.15 5.33
C LEU A 37 -3.64 -3.23 5.62
N ALA A 38 -4.25 -4.42 5.61
CA ALA A 38 -5.65 -4.60 6.01
C ALA A 38 -5.86 -4.30 7.50
N THR A 39 -4.91 -4.68 8.34
CA THR A 39 -4.92 -4.29 9.76
C THR A 39 -4.82 -2.77 9.92
N TYR A 40 -3.88 -2.15 9.19
CA TYR A 40 -3.73 -0.69 9.18
C TYR A 40 -5.00 0.03 8.70
N ALA A 41 -5.59 -0.41 7.59
CA ALA A 41 -6.82 0.16 7.02
C ALA A 41 -7.96 0.16 8.04
N GLN A 42 -8.13 -0.95 8.77
CA GLN A 42 -9.16 -1.08 9.80
C GLN A 42 -8.91 -0.15 10.99
N VAL A 43 -7.69 -0.18 11.56
CA VAL A 43 -7.36 0.60 12.77
C VAL A 43 -7.39 2.10 12.49
N ARG A 44 -6.93 2.54 11.32
CA ARG A 44 -6.89 3.95 10.93
C ARG A 44 -8.15 4.42 10.21
N SER A 45 -9.10 3.52 9.92
CA SER A 45 -10.25 3.82 9.04
C SER A 45 -9.80 4.51 7.75
N ALA A 46 -8.77 3.95 7.11
CA ALA A 46 -8.17 4.47 5.88
C ALA A 46 -8.59 3.63 4.67
N ASP A 47 -8.79 4.28 3.53
CA ASP A 47 -9.04 3.61 2.26
C ASP A 47 -7.69 3.31 1.61
N VAL A 48 -7.28 2.04 1.61
CA VAL A 48 -5.94 1.62 1.18
C VAL A 48 -6.01 0.96 -0.19
N THR A 49 -5.27 1.50 -1.14
CA THR A 49 -5.06 0.90 -2.46
C THR A 49 -3.59 0.52 -2.63
N VAL A 50 -3.30 -0.75 -2.93
CA VAL A 50 -1.94 -1.25 -3.21
C VAL A 50 -1.79 -1.54 -4.68
N VAL A 51 -0.73 -1.00 -5.29
CA VAL A 51 -0.42 -1.17 -6.70
C VAL A 51 0.81 -2.07 -6.86
N PHE A 52 0.68 -3.18 -7.58
CA PHE A 52 1.78 -4.08 -7.93
C PHE A 52 2.09 -4.03 -9.43
N ASP A 53 3.38 -3.98 -9.78
CA ASP A 53 3.84 -3.98 -11.16
C ASP A 53 3.81 -5.39 -11.81
N ALA A 54 3.09 -5.56 -12.92
CA ALA A 54 2.95 -6.86 -13.58
C ALA A 54 4.24 -7.43 -14.18
N HIS A 55 5.32 -6.65 -14.36
CA HIS A 55 6.59 -7.18 -14.85
C HIS A 55 7.25 -8.13 -13.85
N ARG A 56 6.87 -8.06 -12.57
CA ARG A 56 7.44 -8.88 -11.50
C ARG A 56 6.62 -10.14 -11.21
N THR A 57 5.45 -10.33 -11.83
CA THR A 57 4.56 -11.48 -11.56
C THR A 57 4.43 -12.37 -12.80
N SER A 58 4.61 -13.68 -12.62
CA SER A 58 4.39 -14.72 -13.64
C SER A 58 2.94 -15.19 -13.71
N ALA A 59 2.13 -14.90 -12.69
CA ALA A 59 0.73 -15.29 -12.60
C ALA A 59 -0.21 -14.26 -13.27
N ALA A 60 -1.05 -14.74 -14.18
CA ALA A 60 -2.03 -13.99 -14.95
C ALA A 60 -3.23 -13.49 -14.08
N SER A 61 -2.98 -12.79 -12.99
CA SER A 61 -4.04 -12.16 -12.19
C SER A 61 -4.22 -10.71 -12.61
N ASN A 62 -4.93 -10.49 -13.72
CA ASN A 62 -5.50 -9.18 -14.08
C ASN A 62 -6.73 -8.86 -13.20
N SER A 63 -6.68 -9.13 -11.89
CA SER A 63 -7.84 -8.95 -11.02
C SER A 63 -7.59 -7.84 -9.99
N ARG A 64 -8.52 -6.88 -9.97
CA ARG A 64 -8.70 -6.02 -8.81
C ARG A 64 -9.26 -6.93 -7.70
N GLN A 65 -8.60 -6.96 -6.56
CA GLN A 65 -9.04 -7.78 -5.43
C GLN A 65 -9.25 -6.90 -4.21
N ASP A 66 -10.31 -7.17 -3.47
CA ASP A 66 -10.59 -6.49 -2.21
C ASP A 66 -10.36 -7.48 -1.08
N ILE A 67 -9.26 -7.28 -0.33
CA ILE A 67 -8.83 -8.20 0.74
C ILE A 67 -8.76 -7.41 2.04
N GLY A 68 -9.65 -7.71 2.99
CA GLY A 68 -9.63 -7.08 4.32
C GLY A 68 -9.78 -5.55 4.30
N GLY A 69 -10.47 -4.99 3.30
CA GLY A 69 -10.60 -3.54 3.11
C GLY A 69 -9.48 -2.88 2.32
N VAL A 70 -8.55 -3.66 1.75
CA VAL A 70 -7.47 -3.18 0.87
C VAL A 70 -7.81 -3.47 -0.59
N HIS A 71 -7.79 -2.43 -1.42
CA HIS A 71 -7.93 -2.52 -2.87
C HIS A 71 -6.59 -2.87 -3.51
N VAL A 72 -6.46 -4.07 -4.07
CA VAL A 72 -5.25 -4.53 -4.76
C VAL A 72 -5.39 -4.31 -6.26
N VAL A 73 -4.42 -3.64 -6.87
CA VAL A 73 -4.38 -3.32 -8.30
C VAL A 73 -3.08 -3.83 -8.91
N PHE A 74 -3.19 -4.66 -9.95
CA PHE A 74 -2.05 -5.06 -10.77
C PHE A 74 -1.97 -4.20 -12.03
N THR A 75 -0.78 -3.70 -12.36
CA THR A 75 -0.59 -3.02 -13.65
C THR A 75 -0.69 -4.00 -14.81
N ARG A 76 -0.86 -3.51 -16.04
CA ARG A 76 -0.78 -4.36 -17.23
C ARG A 76 0.69 -4.52 -17.64
N LYS A 77 1.04 -5.62 -18.31
CA LYS A 77 2.37 -5.78 -18.92
C LYS A 77 2.69 -4.57 -19.81
N GLY A 78 3.89 -4.00 -19.68
CA GLY A 78 4.30 -2.77 -20.35
C GLY A 78 3.80 -1.46 -19.72
N HIS A 79 3.05 -1.49 -18.61
CA HIS A 79 2.66 -0.31 -17.84
C HIS A 79 3.33 -0.33 -16.46
N SER A 80 3.96 0.79 -16.09
CA SER A 80 4.62 0.95 -14.79
C SER A 80 3.62 1.18 -13.66
N ALA A 81 3.96 0.73 -12.45
CA ALA A 81 3.26 1.11 -11.21
C ALA A 81 3.14 2.64 -11.07
N ASP A 82 4.17 3.38 -11.44
CA ASP A 82 4.21 4.84 -11.42
C ASP A 82 3.00 5.50 -12.10
N HIS A 83 2.82 5.26 -13.40
CA HIS A 83 1.66 5.74 -14.15
C HIS A 83 0.29 5.28 -13.60
N ALA A 84 0.23 4.09 -12.99
CA ALA A 84 -1.00 3.63 -12.37
C ALA A 84 -1.32 4.44 -11.11
N ILE A 85 -0.32 4.72 -10.27
CA ILE A 85 -0.43 5.56 -9.08
C ILE A 85 -0.78 6.99 -9.46
N GLU A 86 -0.13 7.56 -10.48
CA GLU A 86 -0.42 8.90 -11.01
C GLU A 86 -1.89 9.03 -11.42
N ARG A 87 -2.39 8.07 -12.21
CA ARG A 87 -3.79 8.07 -12.68
C ARG A 87 -4.77 7.91 -11.53
N LEU A 88 -4.46 7.06 -10.55
CA LEU A 88 -5.29 6.87 -9.35
C LEU A 88 -5.31 8.14 -8.49
N ALA A 89 -4.15 8.71 -8.20
CA ALA A 89 -4.03 9.94 -7.42
C ALA A 89 -4.77 11.10 -8.09
N TYR A 90 -4.62 11.26 -9.41
CA TYR A 90 -5.35 12.28 -10.17
C TYR A 90 -6.86 12.07 -10.14
N SER A 91 -7.32 10.82 -10.36
CA SER A 91 -8.75 10.48 -10.34
C SER A 91 -9.39 10.72 -8.98
N LEU A 92 -8.64 10.49 -7.89
CA LEU A 92 -9.13 10.64 -6.53
C LEU A 92 -9.04 12.10 -6.04
N ALA A 93 -8.17 12.92 -6.64
CA ALA A 93 -7.96 14.31 -6.21
C ALA A 93 -9.21 15.18 -6.43
N GLY A 94 -10.04 14.84 -7.40
CA GLY A 94 -11.30 15.54 -7.68
C GLY A 94 -12.35 15.43 -6.56
N ASP A 95 -12.21 14.48 -5.64
CA ASP A 95 -13.23 14.21 -4.61
C ASP A 95 -13.01 15.00 -3.31
N GLY A 96 -11.94 15.80 -3.22
CA GLY A 96 -11.64 16.64 -2.05
C GLY A 96 -11.14 15.91 -0.80
N ASN A 97 -10.95 14.58 -0.86
CA ASN A 97 -10.34 13.81 0.23
C ASN A 97 -8.80 13.89 0.17
N PRO A 98 -8.10 13.92 1.32
CA PRO A 98 -6.65 13.90 1.34
C PRO A 98 -6.11 12.57 0.78
N ILE A 99 -5.16 12.68 -0.13
CA ILE A 99 -4.48 11.54 -0.76
C ILE A 99 -3.07 11.46 -0.19
N ILE A 100 -2.66 10.28 0.22
CA ILE A 100 -1.33 9.97 0.70
C ILE A 100 -0.74 8.90 -0.22
N VAL A 101 0.44 9.14 -0.78
CA VAL A 101 1.16 8.13 -1.58
C VAL A 101 2.38 7.63 -0.82
N ALA A 102 2.45 6.32 -0.61
CA ALA A 102 3.61 5.65 -0.04
C ALA A 102 4.63 5.33 -1.14
N THR A 103 5.64 6.18 -1.25
CA THR A 103 6.72 6.04 -2.23
C THR A 103 8.01 6.67 -1.71
N SER A 104 9.13 6.10 -2.14
CA SER A 104 10.46 6.65 -1.88
C SER A 104 11.04 7.38 -3.12
N ASP A 105 10.32 7.38 -4.25
CA ASP A 105 10.76 8.03 -5.48
C ASP A 105 10.56 9.56 -5.42
N ARG A 106 11.60 10.31 -5.81
CA ARG A 106 11.59 11.78 -5.74
C ARG A 106 10.65 12.41 -6.77
N PHE A 107 10.59 11.87 -7.98
CA PHE A 107 9.73 12.38 -9.04
C PHE A 107 8.26 12.17 -8.68
N GLN A 108 7.92 10.97 -8.18
CA GLN A 108 6.56 10.70 -7.70
C GLN A 108 6.15 11.64 -6.57
N ARG A 109 7.08 11.91 -5.64
CA ARG A 109 6.77 12.83 -4.54
C ARG A 109 6.40 14.23 -5.02
N ASP A 110 7.16 14.77 -5.96
CA ASP A 110 6.96 16.12 -6.46
C ASP A 110 5.64 16.21 -7.24
N LEU A 111 5.31 15.16 -8.02
CA LEU A 111 4.05 15.05 -8.74
C LEU A 111 2.83 14.97 -7.80
N VAL A 112 2.88 14.11 -6.79
CA VAL A 112 1.78 13.95 -5.81
C VAL A 112 1.53 15.26 -5.05
N ARG A 113 2.61 15.93 -4.64
CA ARG A 113 2.50 17.25 -3.98
C ARG A 113 1.96 18.33 -4.90
N GLY A 114 2.35 18.31 -6.18
CA GLY A 114 1.82 19.23 -7.19
C GLY A 114 0.30 19.11 -7.38
N MET A 115 -0.27 17.92 -7.13
CA MET A 115 -1.71 17.68 -7.15
C MET A 115 -2.42 17.95 -5.82
N GLY A 116 -1.72 18.47 -4.80
CA GLY A 116 -2.26 18.71 -3.46
C GLY A 116 -2.30 17.47 -2.56
N GLY A 117 -1.67 16.37 -2.98
CA GLY A 117 -1.52 15.16 -2.17
C GLY A 117 -0.33 15.21 -1.22
N ALA A 118 -0.34 14.35 -0.22
CA ALA A 118 0.76 14.11 0.70
C ALA A 118 1.51 12.83 0.31
N VAL A 119 2.72 12.70 0.86
CA VAL A 119 3.62 11.56 0.58
C VAL A 119 4.19 11.04 1.88
N ILE A 120 4.27 9.72 1.98
CA ILE A 120 4.85 9.00 3.11
C ILE A 120 5.96 8.08 2.58
N SER A 121 7.06 7.94 3.32
CA SER A 121 8.10 6.99 2.92
C SER A 121 7.66 5.57 3.27
N ALA A 122 8.23 4.57 2.58
CA ALA A 122 7.92 3.17 2.89
C ALA A 122 8.25 2.80 4.34
N LEU A 123 9.35 3.31 4.89
CA LEU A 123 9.75 3.06 6.29
C LEU A 123 8.83 3.76 7.30
N GLU A 124 8.35 4.96 7.00
CA GLU A 124 7.39 5.64 7.88
C GLU A 124 6.05 4.91 7.85
N LEU A 125 5.62 4.41 6.69
CA LEU A 125 4.44 3.55 6.59
C LEU A 125 4.61 2.27 7.43
N GLU A 126 5.79 1.63 7.39
CA GLU A 126 6.10 0.45 8.22
C GLU A 126 5.85 0.74 9.71
N ARG A 127 6.37 1.89 10.16
CA ARG A 127 6.25 2.32 11.55
C ARG A 127 4.78 2.48 11.94
N GLN A 128 3.98 3.15 11.11
CA GLN A 128 2.56 3.36 11.38
C GLN A 128 1.75 2.06 11.36
N VAL A 129 2.11 1.11 10.49
CA VAL A 129 1.51 -0.23 10.43
C VAL A 129 1.82 -1.01 11.70
N ILE A 130 3.07 -1.01 12.16
CA ILE A 130 3.48 -1.64 13.43
C ILE A 130 2.73 -1.04 14.62
N GLU A 131 2.55 0.28 14.64
CA GLU A 131 1.76 0.95 15.68
C GLU A 131 0.30 0.51 15.65
N ALA A 132 -0.32 0.44 14.47
CA ALA A 132 -1.68 -0.03 14.30
C ALA A 132 -1.87 -1.50 14.75
N GLU A 133 -0.93 -2.38 14.39
CA GLU A 133 -0.91 -3.79 14.83
C GLU A 133 -0.86 -3.90 16.37
N LYS A 134 -0.04 -3.08 17.03
CA LYS A 134 0.04 -3.02 18.50
C LYS A 134 -1.25 -2.48 19.14
N GLU A 135 -1.89 -1.48 18.53
CA GLU A 135 -3.18 -0.94 19.00
C GLU A 135 -4.29 -1.99 18.93
N LEU A 136 -4.35 -2.75 17.84
CA LEU A 136 -5.30 -3.86 17.70
C LEU A 136 -5.06 -4.94 18.74
N GLY A 137 -3.81 -5.39 18.94
CA GLY A 137 -3.46 -6.40 19.93
C GLY A 137 -3.86 -6.00 21.36
N ARG A 138 -3.60 -4.74 21.76
CA ARG A 138 -4.01 -4.21 23.07
C ARG A 138 -5.53 -4.14 23.24
N SER A 139 -6.26 -3.87 22.15
CA SER A 139 -7.72 -3.84 22.17
C SER A 139 -8.28 -5.24 22.39
N VAL A 140 -7.78 -6.24 21.65
CA VAL A 140 -8.19 -7.64 21.78
C VAL A 140 -7.94 -8.17 23.19
N ASP A 141 -6.75 -7.93 23.75
CA ASP A 141 -6.40 -8.35 25.12
C ASP A 141 -7.31 -7.75 26.20
N ARG A 142 -7.86 -6.55 25.95
CA ARG A 142 -8.76 -5.86 26.89
C ARG A 142 -10.15 -6.49 26.93
N TYR A 143 -10.64 -6.99 25.79
CA TYR A 143 -11.97 -7.63 25.69
C TYR A 143 -11.93 -9.14 25.99
N ALA A 144 -10.75 -9.75 25.99
CA ALA A 144 -10.55 -11.15 26.36
C ALA A 144 -10.45 -11.38 27.89
N ARG A 145 -10.51 -10.31 28.70
CA ARG A 145 -10.56 -10.34 30.17
C ARG A 145 -11.94 -9.98 30.67
#